data_AF-A0A956HA47-F1
#
_entry.id   AF-A0A956HA47-F1
#
_cell.length_a   1.000
_cell.length_b   1.000
_cell.length_c   1.000
_cell.angle_alpha   90.00
_cell.angle_beta   90.00
_cell.angle_gamma   90.00
#
_symmetry.space_group_name_H-M   'P 1'
#
loop_
_entity.id
_entity.type
_entity.pdbx_description
1 polymer ?
#
loop_
_entity_poly.entity_id
_entity_poly.type
_entity_poly.pdbx_seq_one_letter_code
_entity_poly.pdbx_strand_id
1 'polypeptide(L)' 'VWRQIDGLIANDEGDPVIVVGTGDDGANLHLALDLIRRYPGAHITVRSFAASPFAREVAAASGLHLFALSELIAESMPE' A
#
# COMPACT_ATOMS: atom_id res chain seq x y z
N VAL A 1 -16.12 9.92 -1.82
CA VAL A 1 -14.76 9.94 -1.23
C VAL A 1 -13.71 10.24 -2.31
N TRP A 2 -13.50 9.37 -3.30
CA TRP A 2 -12.44 9.56 -4.32
C TRP A 2 -12.41 10.93 -5.00
N ARG A 3 -13.55 11.44 -5.48
CA ARG A 3 -13.64 12.78 -6.08
C ARG A 3 -13.08 13.92 -5.20
N GLN A 4 -13.26 13.81 -3.89
CA GLN A 4 -12.74 14.80 -2.94
C GLN A 4 -11.23 14.65 -2.77
N ILE A 5 -10.74 13.41 -2.70
CA ILE A 5 -9.31 13.09 -2.65
C ILE A 5 -8.62 13.60 -3.92
N ASP A 6 -9.20 13.36 -5.11
CA ASP A 6 -8.64 13.86 -6.37
C ASP A 6 -8.54 15.39 -6.37
N GLY A 7 -9.55 16.07 -5.83
CA GLY A 7 -9.54 17.52 -5.71
C GLY A 7 -8.45 18.03 -4.77
N LEU A 8 -8.10 17.29 -3.72
CA LEU A 8 -7.00 17.64 -2.84
C LEU A 8 -5.64 17.40 -3.52
N ILE A 9 -5.46 16.23 -4.15
CA ILE A 9 -4.21 15.86 -4.84
C ILE A 9 -3.93 16.79 -6.02
N ALA A 10 -4.95 17.17 -6.80
CA ALA A 10 -4.77 18.04 -7.96
C ALA A 10 -4.29 19.47 -7.60
N ASN A 11 -4.42 19.88 -6.34
CA ASN A 11 -3.97 21.17 -5.84
C ASN A 11 -2.64 21.09 -5.06
N ASP A 12 -2.01 19.91 -5.01
CA ASP A 12 -0.73 19.68 -4.32
C ASP A 12 0.43 19.59 -5.33
N GLU A 13 1.61 20.06 -4.93
CA GLU A 13 2.84 19.95 -5.73
C GLU A 13 3.61 18.70 -5.29
N GLY A 14 3.11 17.52 -5.66
CA GLY A 14 3.81 16.26 -5.38
C GLY A 14 2.99 15.00 -5.64
N ASP A 15 3.71 13.88 -5.77
CA ASP A 15 3.08 12.57 -5.84
C ASP A 15 2.59 12.13 -4.45
N PRO A 16 1.35 11.61 -4.32
CA PRO A 16 0.78 11.29 -3.02
C PRO A 16 1.42 10.03 -2.42
N VAL A 17 1.55 10.03 -1.09
CA VAL A 17 1.86 8.83 -0.31
C VAL A 17 0.55 8.20 0.17
N ILE A 18 0.32 6.93 -0.14
CA ILE A 18 -0.92 6.23 0.22
C ILE A 18 -0.59 4.97 1.02
N VAL A 19 -1.18 4.84 2.21
CA VAL A 19 -1.06 3.65 3.07
C VAL A 19 -2.37 2.89 3.06
N VAL A 20 -2.32 1.62 2.64
CA VAL A 20 -3.47 0.72 2.62
C VAL A 20 -3.30 -0.35 3.70
N GLY A 21 -4.17 -0.35 4.70
CA GLY A 21 -3.96 -1.21 5.87
C GLY A 21 -5.22 -1.52 6.68
N THR A 22 -6.29 -1.95 6.01
CA THR A 22 -7.48 -2.50 6.66
C THR A 22 -7.19 -3.87 7.28
N GLY A 23 -8.16 -4.40 8.03
CA GLY A 23 -8.11 -5.75 8.61
C GLY A 23 -8.09 -6.90 7.61
N ASP A 24 -8.27 -6.63 6.32
CA ASP A 24 -8.32 -7.62 5.25
C ASP A 24 -7.16 -7.38 4.25
N ASP A 25 -6.20 -8.30 4.24
CA ASP A 25 -5.01 -8.21 3.40
C ASP A 25 -5.34 -8.31 1.90
N GLY A 26 -6.36 -9.09 1.54
CA GLY A 26 -6.82 -9.22 0.16
C GLY A 26 -7.45 -7.93 -0.33
N ALA A 27 -8.28 -7.30 0.49
CA ALA A 27 -8.83 -5.98 0.21
C ALA A 27 -7.73 -4.91 0.10
N ASN A 28 -6.70 -5.00 0.94
CA ASN A 28 -5.56 -4.08 0.90
C ASN A 28 -4.80 -4.17 -0.43
N LEU A 29 -4.45 -5.40 -0.85
CA LEU A 29 -3.73 -5.61 -2.10
C LEU A 29 -4.58 -5.21 -3.32
N HIS A 30 -5.86 -5.57 -3.32
CA HIS A 30 -6.77 -5.22 -4.40
C HIS A 30 -6.92 -3.71 -4.57
N LEU A 31 -7.15 -2.99 -3.46
CA LEU A 31 -7.27 -1.54 -3.48
C LEU A 31 -5.96 -0.87 -3.94
N ALA A 32 -4.81 -1.37 -3.51
CA ALA A 32 -3.52 -0.83 -3.93
C ALA A 32 -3.29 -0.97 -5.44
N LEU A 33 -3.71 -2.09 -6.04
CA LEU A 33 -3.64 -2.31 -7.49
C LEU A 33 -4.56 -1.38 -8.29
N ASP A 34 -5.68 -0.95 -7.71
CA ASP A 34 -6.54 0.05 -8.35
C ASP A 34 -5.97 1.46 -8.19
N LEU A 35 -5.37 1.76 -7.03
CA LEU A 35 -4.76 3.05 -6.74
C LEU A 35 -3.52 3.33 -7.60
N ILE A 36 -2.67 2.35 -7.87
CA ILE A 36 -1.49 2.56 -8.74
C ILE A 36 -1.88 2.90 -10.18
N ARG A 37 -3.03 2.39 -10.65
CA ARG A 37 -3.59 2.77 -11.96
C ARG A 37 -4.17 4.18 -11.93
N ARG A 38 -4.78 4.57 -10.80
CA ARG A 38 -5.40 5.89 -10.63
C ARG A 38 -4.37 7.00 -10.44
N TYR A 39 -3.28 6.71 -9.72
CA TYR A 39 -2.23 7.64 -9.36
C TYR A 39 -0.85 7.02 -9.71
N PRO A 40 -0.42 7.06 -10.98
CA PRO A 40 0.78 6.37 -11.43
C PRO A 40 2.10 6.80 -10.78
N GLY A 41 2.17 8.01 -10.22
CA GLY A 41 3.35 8.50 -9.48
C GLY A 41 3.30 8.23 -7.98
N ALA A 42 2.17 7.74 -7.45
CA ALA A 42 1.98 7.61 -6.02
C ALA A 42 2.92 6.58 -5.38
N HIS A 43 3.42 6.89 -4.18
CA HIS A 43 4.10 5.92 -3.34
C HIS A 43 3.05 5.17 -2.51
N ILE A 44 2.82 3.89 -2.86
CA ILE A 44 1.76 3.09 -2.25
C ILE A 44 2.35 2.00 -1.38
N THR A 45 2.04 2.06 -0.08
CA THR A 45 2.45 1.07 0.92
C THR A 45 1.26 0.23 1.35
N VAL A 46 1.41 -1.08 1.32
CA VAL A 46 0.34 -2.06 1.55
C VAL A 46 0.70 -2.92 2.76
N ARG A 47 -0.20 -2.96 3.72
CA ARG A 47 -0.10 -3.84 4.88
C ARG A 47 -0.58 -5.25 4.54
N SER A 48 0.21 -6.23 4.91
CA SER A 48 -0.19 -7.62 5.12
C SER A 48 -0.06 -7.96 6.61
N PHE A 49 -0.92 -8.81 7.16
CA PHE A 49 -0.78 -9.27 8.53
C PHE A 49 0.42 -10.21 8.67
N ALA A 50 0.50 -11.20 7.78
CA ALA A 50 1.58 -12.17 7.72
C ALA A 50 2.37 -12.08 6.41
N ALA A 51 3.56 -12.68 6.38
CA ALA A 51 4.34 -12.82 5.16
C ALA A 51 3.54 -13.64 4.13
N SER A 52 3.27 -13.04 2.97
CA SER A 52 2.56 -13.68 1.86
C SER A 52 3.45 -13.65 0.61
N PRO A 53 3.97 -14.81 0.16
CA PRO A 53 4.78 -14.89 -1.06
C PRO A 53 4.02 -14.34 -2.28
N PHE A 54 2.73 -14.65 -2.38
CA PHE A 54 1.86 -14.14 -3.44
C PHE A 54 1.78 -12.61 -3.42
N ALA A 55 1.48 -12.02 -2.25
CA ALA A 55 1.38 -10.57 -2.15
C ALA A 55 2.71 -9.88 -2.45
N ARG A 56 3.84 -10.49 -2.05
CA ARG A 56 5.18 -9.98 -2.36
C ARG A 56 5.46 -9.97 -3.86
N GLU A 57 5.15 -11.06 -4.54
CA GLU A 57 5.35 -11.17 -5.99
C GLU A 57 4.49 -10.16 -6.75
N VAL A 58 3.21 -10.04 -6.39
CA VAL A 58 2.30 -9.05 -6.98
C VAL A 58 2.78 -7.62 -6.71
N ALA A 59 3.21 -7.33 -5.48
CA ALA A 59 3.69 -6.01 -5.10
C ALA A 59 4.97 -5.63 -5.88
N ALA A 60 5.92 -6.55 -5.97
CA ALA A 60 7.16 -6.37 -6.73
C ALA A 60 6.88 -6.12 -8.23
N ALA A 61 5.93 -6.86 -8.82
CA ALA A 61 5.55 -6.69 -10.22
C ALA A 61 4.81 -5.37 -10.49
N SER A 62 4.17 -4.79 -9.47
CA SER A 62 3.27 -3.63 -9.61
C SER A 62 3.85 -2.32 -9.05
N GLY A 63 5.10 -2.34 -8.57
CA GLY A 63 5.73 -1.17 -7.95
C GLY A 63 5.11 -0.76 -6.59
N LEU A 64 4.49 -1.71 -5.89
CA LEU A 64 3.90 -1.48 -4.57
C LEU A 64 4.89 -1.83 -3.46
N HIS A 65 4.84 -1.08 -2.36
CA HIS A 65 5.64 -1.36 -1.17
C HIS A 65 4.84 -2.22 -0.19
N LEU A 66 5.08 -3.53 -0.17
CA LEU A 66 4.44 -4.42 0.79
C LEU A 66 5.24 -4.47 2.10
N PHE A 67 4.56 -4.41 3.24
CA PHE A 67 5.15 -4.79 4.53
C PHE A 67 4.24 -5.78 5.27
N ALA A 68 4.85 -6.76 5.94
CA ALA A 68 4.14 -7.69 6.81
C ALA A 68 4.25 -7.22 8.26
N LEU A 69 3.10 -7.05 8.93
CA LEU A 69 3.05 -6.60 10.31
C LEU A 69 3.76 -7.59 11.24
N SER A 70 3.62 -8.89 11.01
CA SER A 70 4.31 -9.93 11.80
C SER A 70 5.83 -9.80 11.76
N GLU A 71 6.39 -9.46 10.60
CA GLU A 71 7.84 -9.31 10.41
C GLU A 71 8.33 -8.03 11.07
N LEU A 72 7.62 -6.92 10.85
CA LEU A 72 7.91 -5.65 11.49
C LEU A 72 7.93 -5.78 13.03
N ILE A 73 6.96 -6.51 13.59
CA ILE A 73 6.90 -6.78 15.03
C ILE A 73 8.10 -7.62 15.47
N ALA A 74 8.41 -8.70 14.76
CA ALA A 74 9.55 -9.57 15.08
C ALA A 74 10.89 -8.81 15.04
N GLU A 75 11.08 -7.92 14.06
CA GLU A 75 12.27 -7.08 13.91
C GLU A 75 12.37 -5.98 14.98
N SER A 76 11.25 -5.57 15.56
CA SER A 76 11.19 -4.50 16.56
C SER A 76 11.38 -4.98 17.99
N MET A 77 11.32 -6.29 18.23
CA MET A 77 11.55 -6.86 19.56
C MET A 77 13.05 -7.01 19.81
N PRO A 78 13.60 -6.42 20.89
CA PRO A 78 14.98 -6.69 21.31
C PRO A 78 15.12 -8.14 21.78
N GLU A 79 16.30 -8.74 21.58
CA GLU A 79 16.65 -10.08 22.10
C GLU A 79 16.44 -10.21 23.61
#